data_AF-A0A0U1T013-F1
#
_entry.id   AF-A0A0U1T013-F1
#
_cell.length_a   1.000
_cell.length_b   1.000
_cell.length_c   1.000
_cell.angle_alpha   90.00
_cell.angle_beta   90.00
_cell.angle_gamma   90.00
#
_symmetry.space_group_name_H-M   'P 1'
#
loop_
_entity.id
_entity.type
_entity.pdbx_description
1 polymer ?
#
loop_
_entity_poly.entity_id
_entity_poly.type
_entity_poly.pdbx_seq_one_letter_code
_entity_poly.pdbx_strand_id
1 'polypeptide(L)'
;GSSEARTPVAANSVAAECRENMVHVEAKHDLLGIGQLIQLEDLTLGDCAVSGFDNVNQVIIFEVALQACGSQLRMTTNSLIYIFTLNYKP
;
A
#
# COMPACT_ATOMS: atom_id res chain seq x y z
N GLY A 1 -18.00 -27.31 12.00
CA GLY A 1 -17.03 -26.81 11.01
C GLY A 1 -16.70 -25.39 11.37
N SER A 2 -15.56 -25.18 12.00
CA SER A 2 -15.07 -23.84 12.35
C SER A 2 -14.58 -23.14 11.09
N SER A 3 -15.23 -22.04 10.71
CA SER A 3 -14.72 -21.12 9.69
C SER A 3 -13.50 -20.43 10.28
N GLU A 4 -12.32 -20.99 10.01
CA GLU A 4 -11.04 -20.35 10.31
C GLU A 4 -10.97 -19.08 9.46
N ALA A 5 -11.02 -17.92 10.11
CA ALA A 5 -10.74 -16.66 9.46
C ALA A 5 -9.29 -16.73 8.98
N ARG A 6 -9.09 -17.04 7.69
CA ARG A 6 -7.76 -17.02 7.07
C ARG A 6 -7.25 -15.59 7.23
N THR A 7 -6.30 -15.39 8.13
CA THR A 7 -5.54 -14.15 8.19
C THR A 7 -4.94 -13.94 6.80
N PRO A 8 -5.24 -12.84 6.10
CA PRO A 8 -4.60 -12.56 4.83
C PRO A 8 -3.09 -12.56 5.09
N VAL A 9 -2.37 -13.48 4.46
CA VAL A 9 -0.91 -13.42 4.44
C VAL A 9 -0.59 -12.05 3.83
N ALA A 10 0.20 -11.24 4.54
CA ALA A 10 0.71 -9.99 3.98
C ALA A 10 1.33 -10.35 2.63
N ALA A 11 0.77 -9.81 1.55
CA ALA A 11 1.27 -10.13 0.23
C ALA A 11 2.75 -9.72 0.24
N ASN A 12 3.66 -10.66 -0.05
CA ASN A 12 5.10 -10.36 -0.22
C ASN A 12 5.36 -9.37 -1.38
N SER A 13 4.30 -8.83 -1.96
CA SER A 13 4.26 -7.79 -2.97
C SER A 13 4.02 -6.39 -2.42
N VAL A 14 3.77 -6.18 -1.11
CA VAL A 14 3.61 -4.82 -0.56
C VAL A 14 4.43 -4.65 0.74
N ALA A 15 5.22 -3.58 0.80
CA ALA A 15 5.93 -3.13 1.98
C ALA A 15 5.54 -1.68 2.31
N ALA A 16 5.42 -1.37 3.60
CA ALA A 16 5.10 -0.03 4.07
C ALA A 16 6.09 0.39 5.17
N GLU A 17 6.70 1.55 5.00
CA GLU A 17 7.56 2.19 5.97
C GLU A 17 6.87 3.45 6.51
N CYS A 18 6.57 3.46 7.81
CA CYS A 18 6.02 4.62 8.50
C CYS A 18 7.16 5.55 8.94
N ARG A 19 7.33 6.68 8.27
CA ARG A 19 8.28 7.73 8.70
C ARG A 19 7.54 8.80 9.51
N GLU A 20 8.27 9.86 9.88
CA GLU A 20 7.82 10.88 10.83
C GLU A 20 6.53 11.60 10.41
N ASN A 21 6.42 11.96 9.13
CA ASN A 21 5.28 12.74 8.59
C ASN A 21 4.69 12.17 7.30
N MET A 22 5.19 11.03 6.81
CA MET A 22 4.72 10.37 5.59
C MET A 22 4.85 8.85 5.69
N VAL A 23 4.12 8.15 4.82
CA VAL A 23 4.25 6.71 4.57
C VAL A 23 4.90 6.46 3.20
N HIS A 24 5.91 5.58 3.18
CA HIS A 24 6.58 5.12 1.97
C HIS A 24 6.08 3.70 1.71
N VAL A 25 5.38 3.51 0.60
CA VAL A 25 4.82 2.22 0.22
C VAL A 25 5.49 1.75 -1.05
N GLU A 26 5.98 0.52 -1.02
CA GLU A 26 6.49 -0.18 -2.19
C GLU A 26 5.55 -1.33 -2.52
N ALA A 27 5.10 -1.39 -3.76
CA ALA A 27 4.32 -2.49 -4.30
C ALA A 27 5.09 -3.14 -5.46
N LYS A 28 5.24 -4.46 -5.49
CA LYS A 28 5.82 -5.16 -6.64
C LYS A 28 4.97 -4.92 -7.89
N HIS A 29 5.64 -4.75 -9.02
CA HIS A 29 4.98 -4.60 -10.31
C HIS A 29 4.17 -5.86 -10.70
N ASP A 30 4.67 -7.05 -10.36
CA ASP A 30 3.88 -8.29 -10.32
C ASP A 30 3.11 -8.36 -8.99
N LEU A 31 2.14 -7.46 -8.83
CA LEU A 31 1.40 -7.28 -7.57
C LEU A 31 0.68 -8.56 -7.14
N LEU A 32 0.16 -9.30 -8.12
CA LEU A 32 -0.63 -10.52 -7.92
C LEU A 32 0.23 -11.78 -7.80
N GLY A 33 1.53 -11.70 -8.09
CA GLY A 33 2.46 -12.83 -8.02
C GLY A 33 2.21 -13.91 -9.07
N ILE A 34 1.59 -13.55 -10.20
CA ILE A 34 1.25 -14.48 -11.30
C ILE A 34 2.12 -14.25 -12.55
N GLY A 35 3.13 -13.38 -12.46
CA GLY A 35 3.98 -12.98 -13.57
C GLY A 35 3.35 -11.95 -14.51
N GLN A 36 2.15 -11.46 -14.19
CA GLN A 36 1.50 -10.39 -14.95
C GLN A 36 1.77 -9.05 -14.28
N LEU A 37 2.41 -8.14 -15.03
CA LEU A 37 2.67 -6.78 -14.60
C LEU A 37 1.39 -5.95 -14.73
N ILE A 38 1.06 -5.20 -13.68
CA ILE A 38 -0.09 -4.29 -13.67
C ILE A 38 0.28 -2.94 -14.30
N GLN A 39 -0.70 -2.17 -14.78
CA GLN A 39 -0.42 -0.79 -15.17
C GLN A 39 -0.33 0.10 -13.93
N LEU A 40 0.49 1.14 -13.98
CA LEU A 40 0.72 2.01 -12.82
C LEU A 40 -0.54 2.84 -12.50
N GLU A 41 -1.28 3.23 -13.54
CA GLU A 41 -2.55 3.94 -13.46
C GLU A 41 -3.68 3.13 -12.80
N ASP A 42 -3.57 1.80 -12.79
CA ASP A 42 -4.53 0.90 -12.14
C ASP A 42 -4.35 0.88 -10.61
N LEU A 43 -3.25 1.46 -10.11
CA LEU A 43 -2.86 1.41 -8.71
C LEU A 43 -2.93 2.79 -8.05
N THR A 44 -3.60 2.86 -6.90
CA THR A 44 -3.71 4.09 -6.10
C THR A 44 -3.53 3.80 -4.62
N LEU A 45 -2.99 4.76 -3.86
CA LEU A 45 -2.94 4.70 -2.39
C LEU A 45 -3.97 5.69 -1.85
N GLY A 46 -5.11 5.15 -1.38
CA GLY A 46 -6.32 5.93 -1.13
C GLY A 46 -6.74 6.63 -2.41
N ASP A 47 -6.69 7.96 -2.42
CA ASP A 47 -7.06 8.81 -3.56
C ASP A 47 -5.85 9.35 -4.36
N CYS A 48 -4.63 8.88 -4.05
CA CYS A 48 -3.40 9.37 -4.67
C CYS A 48 -2.83 8.41 -5.72
N ALA A 49 -2.29 9.02 -6.78
CA ALA A 49 -1.55 8.33 -7.83
C ALA A 49 -0.14 7.93 -7.36
N VAL A 50 0.47 7.04 -8.14
CA VAL A 50 1.85 6.58 -7.99
C VAL A 50 2.82 7.76 -7.96
N SER A 51 3.77 7.73 -7.03
CA SER A 51 4.82 8.75 -6.89
C SER A 51 6.06 8.44 -7.74
N GLY A 52 6.35 7.16 -7.97
CA GLY A 52 7.49 6.75 -8.79
C GLY A 52 7.54 5.25 -9.07
N PHE A 53 8.54 4.84 -9.84
CA PHE A 53 8.80 3.44 -10.19
C PHE A 53 10.30 3.18 -10.20
N ASP A 54 10.73 2.15 -9.48
CA ASP A 54 12.11 1.66 -9.50
C ASP A 54 12.23 0.51 -10.51
N ASN A 55 12.89 0.81 -11.64
CA ASN A 55 13.11 -0.15 -12.72
C ASN A 55 14.07 -1.30 -12.33
N VAL A 56 14.96 -1.10 -11.37
CA VAL A 56 15.93 -2.12 -10.96
C VAL A 56 15.24 -3.18 -10.10
N ASN A 57 14.46 -2.72 -9.13
CA ASN A 57 13.77 -3.60 -8.18
C ASN A 57 12.36 -4.01 -8.64
N GLN A 58 11.85 -3.42 -9.74
CA GLN A 58 10.50 -3.65 -10.28
C GLN A 58 9.41 -3.37 -9.23
N VAL A 59 9.52 -2.22 -8.55
CA VAL A 59 8.58 -1.77 -7.53
C VAL A 59 7.98 -0.40 -7.86
N ILE A 60 6.69 -0.28 -7.61
CA ILE A 60 5.87 0.92 -7.69
C ILE A 60 5.91 1.61 -6.33
N ILE A 61 6.17 2.91 -6.30
CA ILE A 61 6.45 3.68 -5.09
C ILE A 61 5.36 4.71 -4.85
N PHE A 62 4.91 4.81 -3.59
CA PHE A 62 4.11 5.92 -3.09
C PHE A 62 4.83 6.61 -1.93
N GLU A 63 4.94 7.93 -1.99
CA GLU A 63 5.37 8.77 -0.88
C GLU A 63 4.24 9.73 -0.53
N VAL A 64 3.59 9.49 0.61
CA VAL A 64 2.32 10.14 0.94
C VAL A 64 2.35 10.69 2.37
N ALA A 65 2.05 11.98 2.54
CA ALA A 65 1.91 12.58 3.85
C ALA A 65 0.83 11.86 4.69
N LEU A 66 1.05 11.71 5.99
CA LEU A 66 0.21 10.86 6.86
C LEU A 66 -1.27 11.26 6.87
N GLN A 67 -1.59 12.54 6.66
CA GLN A 67 -2.96 13.10 6.66
C GLN A 67 -3.56 13.27 5.25
N ALA A 68 -2.83 12.88 4.20
CA ALA A 68 -3.24 13.07 2.82
C ALA A 68 -3.91 11.81 2.24
N CYS A 69 -4.34 11.92 0.97
CA CYS A 69 -4.78 10.77 0.17
C CYS A 69 -5.93 9.97 0.78
N GLY A 70 -6.81 10.62 1.55
CA GLY A 70 -7.95 9.96 2.19
C GLY A 70 -7.57 9.05 3.37
N SER A 71 -6.36 9.22 3.95
CA SER A 71 -5.94 8.49 5.15
C SER A 71 -6.96 8.59 6.27
N GLN A 72 -7.29 7.47 6.91
CA GLN A 72 -8.12 7.50 8.12
C GLN A 72 -7.23 7.58 9.36
N LEU A 73 -7.56 8.49 10.27
CA LEU A 73 -6.89 8.60 11.56
C LEU A 73 -7.72 7.93 12.65
N ARG A 74 -7.12 6.94 13.32
CA ARG A 74 -7.64 6.34 14.54
C ARG A 74 -6.73 6.70 15.70
N MET A 75 -7.27 7.44 16.66
CA MET A 75 -6.56 7.77 17.90
C MET A 75 -6.77 6.68 18.94
N THR A 76 -5.70 6.31 19.63
CA THR A 76 -5.74 5.51 20.86
C THR A 76 -5.13 6.32 22.00
N THR A 77 -5.13 5.79 23.22
CA THR A 77 -4.53 6.49 24.38
C THR A 77 -3.05 6.82 24.17
N ASN A 78 -2.32 6.00 23.40
CA ASN A 78 -0.86 6.07 23.32
C ASN A 78 -0.35 6.25 21.88
N SER A 79 -1.21 6.27 20.87
CA SER A 79 -0.78 6.26 19.47
C SER A 79 -1.77 6.93 18.54
N LEU A 80 -1.22 7.48 17.45
CA LEU A 80 -1.96 7.90 16.27
C LEU A 80 -1.78 6.82 15.20
N ILE A 81 -2.87 6.18 14.79
CA ILE A 81 -2.85 5.14 13.78
C ILE A 81 -3.41 5.74 12.49
N TYR A 82 -2.54 5.91 11.50
CA TYR A 82 -2.93 6.32 10.15
C TYR A 82 -3.15 5.08 9.29
N ILE A 83 -4.31 4.99 8.66
CA ILE A 83 -4.75 3.84 7.88
C ILE A 83 -4.88 4.26 6.43
N PHE A 84 -4.16 3.56 5.56
CA PHE A 84 -4.20 3.72 4.11
C PHE A 84 -4.76 2.46 3.45
N THR A 85 -5.29 2.58 2.23
CA THR A 85 -5.75 1.45 1.43
C THR A 85 -5.09 1.52 0.07
N LEU A 86 -4.37 0.47 -0.32
CA LEU A 86 -3.84 0.33 -1.67
C LEU A 86 -4.93 -0.29 -2.55
N ASN A 87 -5.39 0.42 -3.57
CA ASN A 87 -6.45 -0.03 -4.47
C ASN A 87 -5.86 -0.39 -5.83
N TYR A 88 -6.12 -1.62 -6.27
CA TYR A 88 -5.84 -2.08 -7.64
C TYR A 88 -7.16 -2.21 -8.41
N LYS A 89 -7.28 -1.49 -9.53
CA LYS A 89 -8.46 -1.42 -10.41
C LYS A 89 -8.01 -1.40 -11.88
N PRO A 90 -7.82 -2.57 -12.52
CA PRO A 90 -7.48 -2.69 -13.93
C PRO A 90 -8.66 -2.41 -14.87
#